data_AF-A0A829ZVK4-F1
#
_entry.id   AF-A0A829ZVK4-F1
#
_cell.length_a   1.000
_cell.length_b   1.000
_cell.length_c   1.000
_cell.angle_alpha   90.00
_cell.angle_beta   90.00
_cell.angle_gamma   90.00
#
_symmetry.space_group_name_H-M   'P 1'
#
loop_
_entity.id
_entity.type
_entity.pdbx_description
1 polymer ?
#
loop_
_entity_poly.entity_id
_entity_poly.type
_entity_poly.pdbx_seq_one_letter_code
_entity_poly.pdbx_strand_id
1 'polypeptide(L)'
;MAVGAKVEIIDTPGFLPLSPNEKMAKLFENNFKSLLPNESFVEHIHFKGAFDMGDVGHIIPQVHPMMGGIEGNLHQRDFTIVDEQMVYINPAKLIAMTIIDLLSNNANEAKEIIKTFQPKLSKDDYVHLLNSLSKIAVFNYFD
;
A
#
# COMPACT_ATOMS: atom_id res chain seq x y z
N MET A 1 18.90 4.98 -35.53
CA MET A 1 17.65 4.17 -35.48
C MET A 1 17.61 3.14 -36.62
N ALA A 2 17.74 1.83 -36.35
CA ALA A 2 18.00 0.81 -37.39
C ALA A 2 16.94 0.68 -38.53
N VAL A 3 15.72 1.19 -38.34
CA VAL A 3 14.61 1.10 -39.32
C VAL A 3 14.20 2.45 -39.92
N GLY A 4 14.97 3.52 -39.71
CA GLY A 4 14.65 4.85 -40.25
C GLY A 4 13.48 5.58 -39.56
N ALA A 5 12.93 5.03 -38.48
CA ALA A 5 11.80 5.61 -37.76
C ALA A 5 12.21 6.74 -36.79
N LYS A 6 11.24 7.61 -36.49
CA LYS A 6 11.22 8.49 -35.31
C LYS A 6 10.62 7.73 -34.14
N VAL A 7 11.25 7.80 -32.97
CA VAL A 7 10.71 7.24 -31.72
C VAL A 7 10.52 8.35 -30.71
N GLU A 8 9.36 8.33 -30.06
CA GLU A 8 9.04 9.14 -28.90
C GLU A 8 8.85 8.17 -27.72
N ILE A 9 9.63 8.38 -26.66
CA ILE A 9 9.53 7.63 -25.40
C ILE A 9 8.94 8.58 -24.37
N ILE A 10 7.85 8.15 -23.75
CA ILE A 10 7.16 8.89 -22.68
C ILE A 10 7.24 8.04 -21.42
N ASP A 11 8.06 8.48 -20.47
CA ASP A 11 8.17 7.87 -19.15
C ASP A 11 7.17 8.56 -18.21
N THR A 12 6.36 7.77 -17.51
CA THR A 12 5.45 8.23 -16.46
C THR A 12 5.68 7.40 -15.20
N PRO A 13 5.74 8.02 -14.00
CA PRO A 13 5.92 7.27 -12.77
C PRO A 13 4.70 6.40 -12.43
N GLY A 14 4.97 5.24 -11.83
CA GLY A 14 3.97 4.43 -11.14
C GLY A 14 3.97 4.70 -9.64
N PHE A 15 3.31 3.83 -8.88
CA PHE A 15 3.26 3.91 -7.41
C PHE A 15 4.60 3.56 -6.75
N LEU A 16 4.92 4.24 -5.65
CA LEU A 16 6.09 3.93 -4.83
C LEU A 16 5.90 2.59 -4.08
N PRO A 17 7.00 1.94 -3.64
CA PRO A 17 6.91 0.69 -2.88
C PRO A 17 6.07 0.83 -1.60
N LEU A 18 5.33 -0.23 -1.22
CA LEU A 18 4.66 -0.25 0.08
C LEU A 18 5.68 -0.09 1.22
N SER A 19 5.34 0.77 2.18
CA SER A 19 6.16 1.04 3.36
C SER A 19 5.26 1.09 4.61
N PRO A 20 4.73 -0.06 5.07
CA PRO A 20 3.84 -0.11 6.23
C PRO A 20 4.58 0.23 7.52
N ASN A 21 3.90 0.92 8.45
CA ASN A 21 4.39 1.18 9.78
C ASN A 21 4.28 -0.08 10.64
N GLU A 22 5.41 -0.56 11.16
CA GLU A 22 5.50 -1.81 11.92
C GLU A 22 4.62 -1.82 13.18
N LYS A 23 4.54 -0.69 13.88
CA LYS A 23 3.74 -0.58 15.11
C LYS A 23 2.24 -0.63 14.81
N MET A 24 1.79 0.06 13.76
CA MET A 24 0.40 -0.05 13.28
C MET A 24 0.08 -1.47 12.80
N ALA A 25 1.00 -2.10 12.07
CA ALA A 25 0.85 -3.49 11.63
C ALA A 25 0.72 -4.45 12.82
N LYS A 26 1.48 -4.21 13.89
CA LYS A 26 1.40 -5.02 15.11
C LYS A 26 0.07 -4.88 15.85
N LEU A 27 -0.48 -3.65 15.92
CA LEU A 27 -1.82 -3.44 16.47
C LEU A 27 -2.87 -4.20 15.67
N PHE A 28 -2.81 -4.12 14.34
CA PHE A 28 -3.72 -4.86 13.46
C PHE A 28 -3.58 -6.39 13.64
N GLU A 29 -2.35 -6.91 13.70
CA GLU A 29 -2.09 -8.34 13.91
C GLU A 29 -2.66 -8.83 15.25
N ASN A 30 -2.47 -8.07 16.33
CA ASN A 30 -3.01 -8.43 17.65
C ASN A 30 -4.54 -8.50 17.61
N ASN A 31 -5.18 -7.52 16.96
CA ASN A 31 -6.63 -7.51 16.78
C ASN A 31 -7.11 -8.66 15.90
N PHE A 32 -6.38 -8.99 14.84
CA PHE A 32 -6.65 -10.16 13.99
C PHE A 32 -6.63 -11.44 14.81
N LYS A 33 -5.55 -11.67 15.56
CA LYS A 33 -5.40 -12.88 16.39
C LYS A 33 -6.44 -12.98 17.50
N SER A 34 -6.92 -11.85 18.01
CA SER A 34 -7.98 -11.84 19.01
C SER A 34 -9.37 -12.10 18.40
N LEU A 35 -9.67 -11.52 17.24
CA LEU A 35 -10.99 -11.64 16.60
C LEU A 35 -11.15 -12.97 15.85
N LEU A 36 -10.08 -13.47 15.26
CA LEU A 36 -10.04 -14.64 14.38
C LEU A 36 -8.94 -15.62 14.83
N PRO A 37 -9.04 -16.20 16.05
CA PRO A 37 -7.95 -16.99 16.64
C PRO A 37 -7.62 -18.29 15.89
N ASN A 38 -8.55 -18.77 15.06
CA ASN A 38 -8.39 -20.00 14.27
C ASN A 38 -7.97 -19.73 12.82
N GLU A 39 -7.87 -18.46 12.41
CA GLU A 39 -7.47 -18.08 11.05
C GLU A 39 -5.97 -17.81 10.96
N SER A 40 -5.39 -18.05 9.78
CA SER A 40 -3.98 -17.79 9.55
C SER A 40 -3.69 -16.30 9.32
N PHE A 41 -2.61 -15.80 9.93
CA PHE A 41 -2.04 -14.49 9.63
C PHE A 41 -0.65 -14.67 9.02
N VAL A 42 -0.37 -14.01 7.91
CA VAL A 42 0.93 -14.04 7.23
C VAL A 42 1.51 -12.65 7.19
N GLU A 43 2.72 -12.50 7.73
CA GLU A 43 3.49 -11.26 7.66
C GLU A 43 4.40 -11.26 6.43
N HIS A 44 4.66 -10.08 5.86
CA HIS A 44 5.65 -9.87 4.79
C HIS A 44 5.50 -10.79 3.57
N ILE A 45 4.27 -11.07 3.13
CA ILE A 45 4.08 -11.83 1.90
C ILE A 45 4.64 -11.02 0.71
N HIS A 46 5.50 -11.65 -0.09
CA HIS A 46 5.94 -11.05 -1.34
C HIS A 46 4.77 -11.07 -2.34
N PHE A 47 4.08 -9.94 -2.45
CA PHE A 47 2.93 -9.77 -3.33
C PHE A 47 3.29 -8.96 -4.58
N LYS A 48 2.83 -9.38 -5.76
CA LYS A 48 3.10 -8.69 -7.04
C LYS A 48 2.07 -7.59 -7.35
N GLY A 49 1.69 -6.83 -6.34
CA GLY A 49 0.72 -5.73 -6.44
C GLY A 49 1.39 -4.38 -6.59
N ALA A 50 0.68 -3.43 -7.21
CA ALA A 50 1.06 -2.03 -7.30
C ALA A 50 -0.07 -1.21 -6.68
N PHE A 51 0.18 -0.63 -5.50
CA PHE A 51 -0.83 0.08 -4.71
C PHE A 51 -0.38 1.51 -4.46
N ASP A 52 -1.27 2.47 -4.67
CA ASP A 52 -1.10 3.90 -4.36
C ASP A 52 -0.82 4.16 -2.87
N MET A 53 -1.24 3.26 -1.99
CA MET A 53 -0.90 3.28 -0.56
C MET A 53 0.61 3.25 -0.29
N GLY A 54 1.43 2.84 -1.27
CA GLY A 54 2.88 3.01 -1.21
C GLY A 54 3.30 4.47 -1.16
N ASP A 55 2.65 5.34 -1.94
CA ASP A 55 2.90 6.79 -1.94
C ASP A 55 2.56 7.40 -0.58
N VAL A 56 1.41 7.02 -0.01
CA VAL A 56 0.98 7.45 1.33
C VAL A 56 2.00 7.05 2.39
N GLY A 57 2.49 5.82 2.34
CA GLY A 57 3.45 5.29 3.32
C GLY A 57 4.83 5.92 3.28
N HIS A 58 5.16 6.68 2.24
CA HIS A 58 6.39 7.47 2.20
C HIS A 58 6.26 8.83 2.92
N ILE A 59 5.03 9.32 3.13
CA ILE A 59 4.75 10.65 3.68
C ILE A 59 4.21 10.56 5.11
N ILE A 60 3.34 9.59 5.41
CA ILE A 60 2.71 9.41 6.72
C ILE A 60 2.67 7.93 7.16
N PRO A 61 2.54 7.64 8.46
CA PRO A 61 2.34 6.26 8.92
C PRO A 61 1.07 5.65 8.32
N GLN A 62 1.18 4.43 7.78
CA GLN A 62 0.05 3.67 7.24
C GLN A 62 0.25 2.17 7.43
N VAL A 63 -0.82 1.40 7.31
CA VAL A 63 -0.78 -0.06 7.16
C VAL A 63 -1.69 -0.46 6.00
N HIS A 64 -1.31 -1.50 5.25
CA HIS A 64 -2.08 -2.02 4.12
C HIS A 64 -2.31 -3.53 4.29
N PRO A 65 -3.22 -3.95 5.19
CA PRO A 65 -3.54 -5.35 5.37
C PRO A 65 -4.39 -5.86 4.19
N MET A 66 -4.14 -7.09 3.78
CA MET A 66 -4.99 -7.81 2.83
C MET A 66 -5.78 -8.89 3.58
N MET A 67 -7.03 -9.09 3.18
CA MET A 67 -7.96 -10.02 3.83
C MET A 67 -8.35 -11.14 2.87
N GLY A 68 -8.57 -12.34 3.43
CA GLY A 68 -8.99 -13.52 2.67
C GLY A 68 -10.48 -13.51 2.31
N GLY A 69 -11.03 -14.69 2.01
CA GLY A 69 -12.45 -14.86 1.63
C GLY A 69 -12.72 -14.69 0.13
N ILE A 70 -11.66 -14.78 -0.68
CA ILE A 70 -11.69 -14.67 -2.14
C ILE A 70 -11.01 -15.91 -2.75
N GLU A 71 -11.57 -16.41 -3.84
CA GLU A 71 -10.94 -17.40 -4.72
C GLU A 71 -10.67 -16.79 -6.11
N GLY A 72 -9.77 -17.42 -6.87
CA GLY A 72 -9.31 -16.93 -8.17
C GLY A 72 -8.17 -15.91 -8.08
N ASN A 73 -7.68 -15.47 -9.23
CA ASN A 73 -6.59 -14.50 -9.31
C ASN A 73 -7.13 -13.07 -9.44
N LEU A 74 -6.39 -12.07 -8.92
CA LEU A 74 -6.75 -10.67 -9.13
C LEU A 74 -6.90 -10.35 -10.62
N HIS A 75 -7.98 -9.63 -10.97
CA HIS A 75 -8.31 -9.21 -12.34
C HIS A 75 -8.60 -10.35 -13.33
N GLN A 76 -8.85 -11.57 -12.86
CA GLN A 76 -9.24 -12.70 -13.71
C GLN A 76 -10.74 -12.98 -13.63
N ARG A 77 -11.25 -13.74 -14.61
CA ARG A 77 -12.67 -14.10 -14.71
C ARG A 77 -13.17 -14.92 -13.52
N ASP A 78 -12.29 -15.70 -12.90
CA ASP A 78 -12.58 -16.59 -11.78
C ASP A 78 -12.48 -15.88 -10.42
N PHE A 79 -12.16 -14.58 -10.38
CA PHE A 79 -12.14 -13.80 -9.14
C PHE A 79 -13.55 -13.72 -8.55
N THR A 80 -13.73 -14.33 -7.37
CA THR A 80 -15.03 -14.39 -6.70
C THR A 80 -14.89 -14.35 -5.18
N ILE A 81 -15.90 -13.78 -4.53
CA ILE A 81 -16.00 -13.79 -3.06
C ILE A 81 -16.64 -15.13 -2.66
N VAL A 82 -15.99 -15.83 -1.73
CA VAL A 82 -16.46 -17.12 -1.20
C VAL A 82 -16.83 -17.03 0.28
N ASP A 83 -16.39 -15.97 0.96
CA ASP A 83 -16.74 -15.68 2.35
C ASP A 83 -16.98 -14.18 2.54
N GLU A 84 -18.25 -13.78 2.44
CA GLU A 84 -18.67 -12.38 2.63
C GLU A 84 -18.38 -11.85 4.04
N GLN A 85 -18.40 -12.71 5.06
CA GLN A 85 -18.10 -12.33 6.43
C GLN A 85 -16.63 -11.95 6.57
N MET A 86 -15.73 -12.73 5.94
CA MET A 86 -14.29 -12.47 5.90
C MET A 86 -13.91 -11.28 5.02
N VAL A 87 -14.63 -11.03 3.93
CA VAL A 87 -14.34 -9.92 3.01
C VAL A 87 -14.94 -8.59 3.46
N TYR A 88 -16.12 -8.58 4.09
CA TYR A 88 -16.82 -7.32 4.40
C TYR A 88 -16.80 -6.97 5.90
N ILE A 89 -17.18 -7.91 6.75
CA ILE A 89 -17.48 -7.60 8.15
C ILE A 89 -16.23 -7.68 9.02
N ASN A 90 -15.42 -8.72 8.85
CA ASN A 90 -14.20 -8.89 9.63
C ASN A 90 -13.18 -7.75 9.39
N PRO A 91 -12.92 -7.28 8.15
CA PRO A 91 -11.99 -6.18 7.92
C PRO A 91 -12.49 -4.88 8.54
N ALA A 92 -13.80 -4.61 8.48
CA ALA A 92 -14.40 -3.44 9.13
C ALA A 92 -14.20 -3.47 10.65
N LYS A 93 -14.42 -4.63 11.28
CA LYS A 93 -14.16 -4.82 12.72
C LYS A 93 -12.69 -4.62 13.06
N LEU A 94 -11.77 -5.20 12.29
CA LEU A 94 -10.33 -5.10 12.53
C LEU A 94 -9.83 -3.66 12.40
N ILE A 95 -10.26 -2.95 11.36
CA ILE A 95 -9.96 -1.52 11.19
C ILE A 95 -10.51 -0.72 12.37
N ALA A 96 -11.75 -0.97 12.80
CA ALA A 96 -12.34 -0.29 13.95
C ALA A 96 -11.58 -0.57 15.26
N MET A 97 -11.20 -1.83 15.52
CA MET A 97 -10.38 -2.20 16.68
C MET A 97 -9.03 -1.48 16.65
N THR A 98 -8.35 -1.44 15.50
CA THR A 98 -7.08 -0.72 15.36
C THR A 98 -7.24 0.78 15.57
N ILE A 99 -8.33 1.39 15.09
CA ILE A 99 -8.64 2.80 15.36
C ILE A 99 -8.83 3.04 16.87
N ILE A 100 -9.53 2.14 17.57
CA ILE A 100 -9.71 2.23 19.02
C ILE A 100 -8.36 2.15 19.73
N ASP A 101 -7.49 1.21 19.38
CA ASP A 101 -6.15 1.10 20.00
C ASP A 101 -5.32 2.38 19.78
N LEU A 102 -5.38 2.94 18.57
CA LEU A 102 -4.67 4.17 18.23
C LEU A 102 -5.16 5.40 19.00
N LEU A 103 -6.47 5.52 19.21
CA LEU A 103 -7.11 6.74 19.73
C LEU A 103 -7.50 6.68 21.20
N SER A 104 -7.59 5.49 21.79
CA SER A 104 -7.82 5.31 23.22
C SER A 104 -6.66 5.87 24.05
N ASN A 105 -6.88 6.00 25.38
CA ASN A 105 -5.88 6.52 26.31
C ASN A 105 -5.27 7.86 25.86
N ASN A 106 -6.13 8.80 25.45
CA ASN A 106 -5.72 10.10 24.91
C ASN A 106 -4.79 10.00 23.68
N ALA A 107 -5.07 9.02 22.81
CA ALA A 107 -4.34 8.72 21.59
C ALA A 107 -2.83 8.51 21.79
N ASN A 108 -2.43 7.91 22.92
CA ASN A 108 -1.02 7.71 23.26
C ASN A 108 -0.27 6.92 22.17
N GLU A 109 -0.88 5.85 21.67
CA GLU A 109 -0.29 5.02 20.61
C GLU A 109 -0.10 5.80 19.31
N ALA A 110 -1.15 6.49 18.84
CA ALA A 110 -1.06 7.31 17.63
C ALA A 110 -0.03 8.43 17.76
N LYS A 111 0.03 9.13 18.90
CA LYS A 111 1.00 10.20 19.17
C LYS A 111 2.43 9.67 19.12
N GLU A 112 2.68 8.52 19.72
CA GLU A 112 4.01 7.90 19.69
C GLU A 112 4.40 7.46 18.27
N ILE A 113 3.48 6.88 17.51
CA ILE A 113 3.71 6.52 16.10
C ILE A 113 4.06 7.76 15.28
N ILE A 114 3.28 8.83 15.39
CA ILE A 114 3.54 10.09 14.66
C ILE A 114 4.89 10.70 15.06
N LYS A 115 5.21 10.69 16.35
CA LYS A 115 6.45 11.26 16.89
C LYS A 115 7.70 10.50 16.42
N THR A 116 7.61 9.17 16.31
CA THR A 116 8.75 8.31 15.98
C THR A 116 8.88 8.01 14.49
N PHE A 117 7.79 8.18 13.73
CA PHE A 117 7.81 7.98 12.28
C PHE A 117 8.77 8.95 11.60
N GLN A 118 9.62 8.40 10.73
CA GLN A 118 10.51 9.16 9.86
C GLN A 118 9.97 9.05 8.43
N PRO A 119 9.30 10.09 7.91
CA PRO A 119 8.87 10.12 6.52
C PRO A 119 10.08 9.93 5.59
N LYS A 120 9.91 9.10 4.57
CA LYS A 120 10.92 8.94 3.51
C LYS A 120 10.94 10.15 2.57
N LEU A 121 9.79 10.80 2.43
CA LEU A 121 9.59 11.96 1.58
C LEU A 121 8.74 13.00 2.33
N SER A 122 9.07 14.27 2.16
CA SER A 122 8.07 15.32 2.37
C SER A 122 7.06 15.32 1.21
N LYS A 123 5.95 16.04 1.36
CA LYS A 123 4.97 16.20 0.26
C LYS A 123 5.61 16.85 -0.97
N ASP A 124 6.47 17.85 -0.76
CA ASP A 124 7.14 18.55 -1.86
C ASP A 124 8.18 17.65 -2.53
N ASP A 125 8.95 16.89 -1.75
CA ASP A 125 9.92 15.92 -2.30
C ASP A 125 9.22 14.81 -3.10
N TYR A 126 8.04 14.36 -2.64
CA TYR A 126 7.23 13.40 -3.39
C TYR A 126 6.81 13.95 -4.75
N VAL A 127 6.28 15.18 -4.80
CA VAL A 127 5.89 15.81 -6.07
C VAL A 127 7.11 16.03 -6.96
N HIS A 128 8.23 16.48 -6.41
CA HIS A 128 9.49 16.63 -7.15
C HIS A 128 10.00 15.31 -7.71
N LEU A 129 9.94 14.22 -6.93
CA LEU A 129 10.32 12.88 -7.37
C LEU A 129 9.46 12.45 -8.57
N LEU A 130 8.14 12.51 -8.48
CA LEU A 130 7.24 12.11 -9.57
C LEU A 130 7.46 12.94 -10.85
N ASN A 131 7.64 14.25 -10.71
CA ASN A 131 7.97 15.12 -11.84
C ASN A 131 9.32 14.76 -12.45
N SER A 132 10.33 14.42 -11.63
CA SER A 132 11.66 14.03 -12.12
C SER A 132 11.67 12.72 -12.90
N LEU A 133 10.70 11.84 -12.63
CA LEU A 133 10.49 10.56 -13.32
C LEU A 133 9.65 10.71 -14.59
N SER A 134 8.97 11.83 -14.78
CA SER A 134 8.18 12.12 -15.97
C SER A 134 9.06 12.73 -17.05
N LYS A 135 9.33 11.99 -18.13
CA LYS A 135 10.26 12.41 -19.18
C LYS A 135 9.71 12.11 -20.57
N ILE A 136 9.97 13.01 -21.50
CA ILE A 136 9.71 12.79 -22.93
C ILE A 136 11.06 12.87 -23.64
N ALA A 137 11.43 11.79 -24.34
CA ALA A 137 12.63 11.73 -25.16
C ALA A 137 12.26 11.40 -26.60
N VAL A 138 12.75 12.22 -27.54
CA VAL A 138 12.50 12.05 -28.97
C VAL A 138 13.81 11.72 -29.67
N PHE A 139 13.82 10.64 -30.43
CA PHE A 139 14.96 10.18 -31.21
C PHE A 139 14.56 10.14 -32.68
N ASN A 140 15.29 10.87 -33.52
CA ASN A 140 15.10 10.85 -34.96
C ASN A 140 16.26 10.06 -35.62
N TYR A 141 15.98 9.43 -36.76
CA TYR A 141 17.02 8.71 -37.50
C TYR A 141 18.05 9.65 -38.14
N PHE A 142 17.63 10.84 -38.51
CA PHE A 142 18.41 11.80 -39.30
C PHE A 142 18.99 12.96 -38.49
N ASP A 143 18.82 12.93 -37.16
CA ASP A 143 19.42 13.91 -36.23
C ASP A 143 20.77 13.41 -35.70
#